data_AF-A0A4Q4T5A9-F1
#
_entry.id   AF-A0A4Q4T5A9-F1
#
_cell.length_a   1.000
_cell.length_b   1.000
_cell.length_c   1.000
_cell.angle_alpha   90.00
_cell.angle_beta   90.00
_cell.angle_gamma   90.00
#
_symmetry.space_group_name_H-M   'P 1'
#
loop_
_entity.id
_entity.type
_entity.pdbx_description
1 polymer ?
#
loop_
_entity_poly.entity_id
_entity_poly.type
_entity_poly.pdbx_seq_one_letter_code
_entity_poly.pdbx_strand_id
1 'polypeptide(L)'
;MPGHNIAEALGYTLDDIQNNEDLIERLKVFIFRITDTAAVHIVTEVYLDDLSGSHGYTTQGRWWQLIVEDAVFTCNTRYRATAYGNEMFSYLFVYLPGTHTQDVPFTFFNGDGTPPNLPGTIVYSAVAVPMQRYFTCFAQKGDPNRSSDLPEWPRYGDDVALLTFGVDAITLMSPDPTANERCDYWQSGAWQN
;
A
#
# COMPACT_ATOMS: atom_id res chain seq x y z
N MET A 1 12.31 4.95 -5.07
CA MET A 1 10.89 5.02 -5.45
C MET A 1 10.16 3.82 -4.87
N PRO A 2 9.59 3.93 -3.66
CA PRO A 2 8.67 2.92 -3.14
C PRO A 2 7.26 3.14 -3.72
N GLY A 3 6.46 2.08 -3.74
CA GLY A 3 5.03 2.20 -4.01
C GLY A 3 4.27 0.98 -3.52
N HIS A 4 2.96 1.13 -3.43
CA HIS A 4 2.03 0.06 -3.07
C HIS A 4 0.74 0.18 -3.88
N ASN A 5 -0.03 -0.89 -3.90
CA ASN A 5 -1.35 -0.95 -4.49
C ASN A 5 -2.41 -0.64 -3.42
N ILE A 6 -3.63 -0.25 -3.84
CA ILE A 6 -4.68 0.17 -2.91
C ILE A 6 -5.30 -0.98 -2.08
N ALA A 7 -5.06 -2.24 -2.47
CA ALA A 7 -5.57 -3.43 -1.80
C ALA A 7 -4.53 -4.57 -1.80
N GLU A 8 -3.33 -4.27 -1.29
CA GLU A 8 -2.19 -5.19 -1.22
C GLU A 8 -2.55 -6.50 -0.50
N ALA A 9 -3.36 -6.42 0.56
CA ALA A 9 -3.71 -7.60 1.33
C ALA A 9 -5.07 -8.21 0.96
N LEU A 10 -5.70 -7.85 -0.18
CA LEU A 10 -7.06 -8.35 -0.51
C LEU A 10 -7.20 -9.89 -0.38
N GLY A 11 -6.17 -10.62 -0.81
CA GLY A 11 -6.10 -12.09 -0.74
C GLY A 11 -5.91 -12.67 0.68
N TYR A 12 -5.76 -11.83 1.69
CA TYR A 12 -5.63 -12.20 3.10
C TYR A 12 -6.93 -12.00 3.89
N THR A 13 -8.04 -11.70 3.22
CA THR A 13 -9.35 -11.74 3.90
C THR A 13 -9.66 -13.18 4.29
N LEU A 14 -10.03 -13.41 5.55
CA LEU A 14 -10.26 -14.74 6.09
C LEU A 14 -11.62 -14.85 6.76
N ASP A 15 -12.39 -15.86 6.36
CA ASP A 15 -13.72 -16.13 6.88
C ASP A 15 -13.69 -16.93 8.19
N ASP A 16 -12.54 -17.45 8.63
CA ASP A 16 -12.41 -18.21 9.88
C ASP A 16 -12.13 -17.34 11.11
N ILE A 17 -11.90 -16.04 10.93
CA ILE A 17 -11.73 -15.07 12.01
C ILE A 17 -13.10 -14.48 12.35
N GLN A 18 -13.64 -14.83 13.52
CA GLN A 18 -15.03 -14.52 13.91
C GLN A 18 -15.14 -13.55 15.07
N ASN A 19 -14.06 -13.37 15.85
CA ASN A 19 -14.02 -12.51 17.04
C ASN A 19 -12.59 -12.01 17.31
N ASN A 20 -12.45 -11.21 18.38
CA ASN A 20 -11.17 -10.62 18.76
C ASN A 20 -10.18 -11.67 19.26
N GLU A 21 -10.64 -12.74 19.90
CA GLU A 21 -9.79 -13.85 20.31
C GLU A 21 -9.13 -14.54 19.09
N ASP A 22 -9.90 -14.77 18.02
CA ASP A 22 -9.38 -15.33 16.77
C ASP A 22 -8.34 -14.40 16.13
N LEU A 23 -8.56 -13.07 16.15
CA LEU A 23 -7.60 -12.07 15.67
C LEU A 23 -6.29 -12.10 16.47
N ILE A 24 -6.39 -12.12 17.80
CA ILE A 24 -5.22 -12.14 18.71
C ILE A 24 -4.40 -13.40 18.47
N GLU A 25 -5.03 -14.57 18.38
CA GLU A 25 -4.33 -15.82 18.12
C GLU A 25 -3.74 -15.86 16.71
N ARG A 26 -4.43 -15.27 15.71
CA ARG A 26 -3.88 -15.13 14.37
C ARG A 26 -2.63 -14.26 14.33
N LEU A 27 -2.65 -13.12 15.03
CA LEU A 27 -1.51 -12.21 15.16
C LEU A 27 -0.29 -12.94 15.72
N LYS A 28 -0.46 -13.73 16.79
CA LYS A 28 0.62 -14.51 17.43
C LYS A 28 1.28 -15.52 16.50
N VAL A 29 0.51 -16.12 15.59
CA VAL A 29 1.02 -17.09 14.62
C VAL A 29 1.68 -16.40 13.43
N PHE A 30 1.14 -15.28 12.97
CA PHE A 30 1.55 -14.63 11.73
C PHE A 30 2.69 -13.61 11.90
N ILE A 31 2.68 -12.83 12.99
CA ILE A 31 3.68 -11.79 13.24
C ILE A 31 4.80 -12.35 14.11
N PHE A 32 5.96 -12.57 13.48
CA PHE A 32 7.12 -13.16 14.15
C PHE A 32 7.64 -12.30 15.31
N ARG A 33 7.67 -12.85 16.53
CA ARG A 33 8.09 -12.21 17.81
C ARG A 33 7.08 -11.23 18.43
N ILE A 34 5.84 -11.23 17.98
CA ILE A 34 4.80 -10.47 18.68
C ILE A 34 4.63 -10.99 20.12
N THR A 35 4.51 -10.09 21.08
CA THR A 35 4.20 -10.46 22.48
C THR A 35 2.69 -10.63 22.67
N ASP A 36 2.27 -11.41 23.67
CA ASP A 36 0.85 -11.55 24.01
C ASP A 36 0.20 -10.19 24.30
N THR A 37 0.91 -9.33 25.04
CA THR A 37 0.45 -7.97 25.36
C THR A 37 0.32 -7.11 24.10
N ALA A 38 1.28 -7.19 23.18
CA ALA A 38 1.21 -6.45 21.92
C ALA A 38 0.06 -6.92 21.02
N ALA A 39 -0.21 -8.24 20.95
CA ALA A 39 -1.33 -8.77 20.17
C ALA A 39 -2.68 -8.23 20.69
N VAL A 40 -2.87 -8.19 22.00
CA VAL A 40 -4.05 -7.57 22.61
C VAL A 40 -4.10 -6.07 22.30
N HIS A 41 -3.00 -5.35 22.51
CA HIS A 41 -2.92 -3.91 22.27
C HIS A 41 -3.23 -3.51 20.82
N ILE A 42 -2.79 -4.31 19.84
CA ILE A 42 -3.09 -4.08 18.42
C ILE A 42 -4.60 -4.14 18.17
N VAL A 43 -5.30 -5.10 18.77
CA VAL A 43 -6.73 -5.32 18.56
C VAL A 43 -7.60 -4.36 19.38
N THR A 44 -7.08 -3.77 20.46
CA THR A 44 -7.87 -2.86 21.31
C THR A 44 -7.57 -1.38 21.10
N GLU A 45 -6.32 -1.03 20.74
CA GLU A 45 -5.87 0.38 20.69
C GLU A 45 -5.39 0.81 19.30
N VAL A 46 -4.70 -0.05 18.54
CA VAL A 46 -4.12 0.33 17.24
C VAL A 46 -5.15 0.24 16.12
N TYR A 47 -5.97 -0.81 16.14
CA TYR A 47 -7.12 -0.99 15.27
C TYR A 47 -8.34 -1.12 16.17
N LEU A 48 -9.28 -0.18 16.10
CA LEU A 48 -10.37 -0.11 17.07
C LEU A 48 -11.47 -1.15 16.78
N ASP A 49 -12.07 -1.70 17.83
CA ASP A 49 -13.24 -2.59 17.73
C ASP A 49 -14.51 -1.84 17.31
N ASP A 50 -14.55 -1.46 16.04
CA ASP A 50 -15.67 -0.79 15.40
C ASP A 50 -15.87 -1.34 13.98
N LEU A 51 -16.82 -2.28 13.86
CA LEU A 51 -17.25 -2.87 12.60
C LEU A 51 -18.30 -2.03 11.85
N SER A 52 -18.51 -0.76 12.22
CA SER A 52 -19.42 0.14 11.50
C SER A 52 -18.97 0.47 10.08
N GLY A 53 -17.71 0.21 9.74
CA GLY A 53 -17.08 0.59 8.47
C GLY A 53 -16.30 1.90 8.52
N SER A 54 -16.35 2.63 9.63
CA SER A 54 -15.63 3.90 9.85
C SER A 54 -14.12 3.79 9.62
N HIS A 55 -13.54 2.60 9.87
CA HIS A 55 -12.11 2.31 9.73
C HIS A 55 -11.75 1.48 8.48
N GLY A 56 -12.70 1.27 7.56
CA GLY A 56 -12.48 0.52 6.32
C GLY A 56 -12.71 -0.99 6.42
N TYR A 57 -13.25 -1.48 7.55
CA TYR A 57 -13.66 -2.87 7.73
C TYR A 57 -15.04 -2.95 8.39
N THR A 58 -15.80 -3.97 7.99
CA THR A 58 -17.14 -4.28 8.53
C THR A 58 -17.25 -5.71 9.06
N THR A 59 -16.16 -6.48 8.95
CA THR A 59 -16.06 -7.86 9.43
C THR A 59 -14.69 -8.09 10.05
N GLN A 60 -14.58 -9.08 10.92
CA GLN A 60 -13.32 -9.49 11.53
C GLN A 60 -12.27 -9.94 10.50
N GLY A 61 -12.70 -10.66 9.45
CA GLY A 61 -11.82 -11.02 8.34
C GLY A 61 -11.26 -9.82 7.56
N ARG A 62 -12.05 -8.74 7.38
CA ARG A 62 -11.58 -7.49 6.76
C ARG A 62 -10.71 -6.66 7.70
N TRP A 63 -10.96 -6.75 9.00
CA TRP A 63 -10.09 -6.15 10.00
C TRP A 63 -8.71 -6.83 9.99
N TRP A 64 -8.66 -8.16 10.00
CA TRP A 64 -7.42 -8.91 9.77
C TRP A 64 -6.71 -8.51 8.48
N GLN A 65 -7.46 -8.40 7.38
CA GLN A 65 -6.91 -7.96 6.10
C GLN A 65 -6.20 -6.61 6.23
N LEU A 66 -6.81 -5.62 6.90
CA LEU A 66 -6.22 -4.30 7.10
C LEU A 66 -4.96 -4.32 7.98
N ILE A 67 -4.93 -5.17 9.00
CA ILE A 67 -3.73 -5.40 9.83
C ILE A 67 -2.58 -5.89 8.94
N VAL A 68 -2.84 -6.88 8.08
CA VAL A 68 -1.83 -7.43 7.15
C VAL A 68 -1.41 -6.41 6.11
N GLU A 69 -2.37 -5.66 5.55
CA GLU A 69 -2.16 -4.57 4.59
C GLU A 69 -1.10 -3.60 5.12
N ASP A 70 -1.32 -3.08 6.32
CA ASP A 70 -0.44 -2.12 6.99
C ASP A 70 0.90 -2.74 7.38
N ALA A 71 0.89 -3.87 8.11
CA ALA A 71 2.10 -4.45 8.71
C ALA A 71 3.07 -5.02 7.66
N VAL A 72 2.55 -5.63 6.59
CA VAL A 72 3.36 -6.39 5.63
C VAL A 72 3.66 -5.58 4.37
N PHE A 73 2.74 -4.72 3.91
CA PHE A 73 2.84 -4.09 2.60
C PHE A 73 2.95 -2.57 2.67
N THR A 74 1.88 -1.89 3.05
CA THR A 74 1.72 -0.45 2.77
C THR A 74 2.59 0.40 3.68
N CYS A 75 2.59 0.19 5.00
CA CYS A 75 3.41 1.01 5.92
C CYS A 75 4.92 0.89 5.63
N ASN A 76 5.38 -0.24 5.10
CA ASN A 76 6.79 -0.43 4.71
C ASN A 76 7.23 0.56 3.61
N THR A 77 6.30 1.08 2.79
CA THR A 77 6.62 2.12 1.80
C THR A 77 6.97 3.45 2.46
N ARG A 78 6.21 3.86 3.49
CA ARG A 78 6.50 5.02 4.34
C ARG A 78 7.79 4.86 5.13
N TYR A 79 8.09 3.67 5.63
CA TYR A 79 9.36 3.45 6.35
C TYR A 79 10.56 3.72 5.45
N ARG A 80 10.48 3.32 4.18
CA ARG A 80 11.52 3.62 3.19
C ARG A 80 11.59 5.11 2.88
N ALA A 81 10.44 5.79 2.76
CA ALA A 81 10.41 7.23 2.51
C ALA A 81 11.06 8.01 3.66
N THR A 82 10.63 7.75 4.90
CA THR A 82 11.13 8.41 6.11
C THR A 82 12.59 8.06 6.42
N ALA A 83 13.03 6.81 6.22
CA ALA A 83 14.43 6.43 6.40
C ALA A 83 15.41 7.13 5.44
N TYR A 84 14.90 7.60 4.29
CA TYR A 84 15.66 8.38 3.30
C TYR A 84 15.38 9.88 3.41
N GLY A 85 14.99 10.37 4.60
CA GLY A 85 14.80 11.80 4.85
C GLY A 85 13.69 12.43 4.01
N ASN A 86 12.66 11.65 3.64
CA ASN A 86 11.55 12.09 2.79
C ASN A 86 11.97 12.51 1.36
N GLU A 87 13.18 12.15 0.92
CA GLU A 87 13.73 12.50 -0.40
C GLU A 87 13.29 11.55 -1.53
N MET A 88 12.34 10.66 -1.26
CA MET A 88 11.87 9.63 -2.18
C MET A 88 10.70 10.11 -3.05
N PHE A 89 10.52 9.47 -4.21
CA PHE A 89 9.30 9.59 -5.02
C PHE A 89 8.40 8.38 -4.74
N SER A 90 7.29 8.57 -4.05
CA SER A 90 6.36 7.49 -3.68
C SER A 90 5.15 7.44 -4.60
N TYR A 91 4.59 6.25 -4.84
CA TYR A 91 3.33 6.11 -5.58
C TYR A 91 2.32 5.18 -4.91
N LEU A 92 1.05 5.38 -5.27
CA LEU A 92 -0.07 4.52 -4.93
C LEU A 92 -0.78 4.08 -6.23
N PHE A 93 -0.83 2.78 -6.48
CA PHE A 93 -1.55 2.24 -7.62
C PHE A 93 -3.03 2.00 -7.25
N VAL A 94 -3.93 2.77 -7.88
CA VAL A 94 -5.37 2.80 -7.57
C VAL A 94 -6.24 2.23 -8.70
N TYR A 95 -5.65 1.54 -9.68
CA TYR A 95 -6.42 0.80 -10.68
C TYR A 95 -7.07 -0.42 -10.02
N LEU A 96 -8.41 -0.44 -9.97
CA LEU A 96 -9.16 -1.49 -9.27
C LEU A 96 -8.99 -2.89 -9.93
N PRO A 97 -8.99 -3.98 -9.15
CA PRO A 97 -9.12 -4.01 -7.68
C PRO A 97 -7.90 -3.52 -6.89
N GLY A 98 -6.76 -3.30 -7.54
CA GLY A 98 -5.54 -2.79 -6.93
C GLY A 98 -4.85 -3.81 -6.03
N THR A 99 -4.88 -5.08 -6.41
CA THR A 99 -4.33 -6.15 -5.58
C THR A 99 -2.82 -6.23 -5.64
N HIS A 100 -2.23 -6.99 -4.72
CA HIS A 100 -0.79 -7.26 -4.72
C HIS A 100 -0.26 -7.61 -6.12
N THR A 101 0.80 -6.92 -6.54
CA THR A 101 1.49 -7.06 -7.84
C THR A 101 0.68 -6.71 -9.09
N GLN A 102 -0.54 -6.16 -8.96
CA GLN A 102 -1.38 -5.81 -10.12
C GLN A 102 -0.77 -4.68 -10.99
N ASP A 103 0.14 -3.89 -10.43
CA ASP A 103 0.91 -2.84 -11.09
C ASP A 103 2.07 -3.37 -11.96
N VAL A 104 2.47 -4.63 -11.79
CA VAL A 104 3.59 -5.24 -12.54
C VAL A 104 3.33 -5.29 -14.06
N PRO A 105 2.17 -5.74 -14.57
CA PRO A 105 1.87 -5.67 -16.00
C PRO A 105 1.84 -4.27 -16.58
N PHE A 106 1.45 -3.26 -15.78
CA PHE A 106 1.47 -1.87 -16.21
C PHE A 106 2.90 -1.35 -16.31
N THR A 107 3.76 -1.77 -15.38
CA THR A 107 5.20 -1.50 -15.38
C THR A 107 5.90 -2.07 -16.63
N PHE A 108 5.57 -3.30 -17.01
CA PHE A 108 6.20 -4.01 -18.13
C PHE A 108 5.29 -4.10 -19.37
N PHE A 109 4.36 -3.17 -19.53
CA PHE A 109 3.46 -3.11 -20.67
C PHE A 109 4.22 -3.08 -21.99
N ASN A 110 3.92 -4.04 -22.86
CA ASN A 110 4.60 -4.25 -24.15
C ASN A 110 3.77 -3.73 -25.34
N GLY A 111 2.63 -3.08 -25.08
CA GLY A 111 1.71 -2.58 -26.10
C GLY A 111 0.52 -3.50 -26.39
N ASP A 112 0.55 -4.76 -25.95
CA ASP A 112 -0.64 -5.62 -25.97
C ASP A 112 -1.41 -5.48 -24.65
N GLY A 113 -2.72 -5.22 -24.75
CA GLY A 113 -3.58 -4.99 -23.58
C GLY A 113 -3.80 -6.21 -22.69
N THR A 114 -3.19 -7.36 -23.04
CA THR A 114 -3.42 -8.67 -22.43
C THR A 114 -2.07 -9.30 -22.07
N PRO A 115 -1.55 -9.04 -20.86
CA PRO A 115 -0.26 -9.58 -20.43
C PRO A 115 -0.27 -11.11 -20.47
N PRO A 116 0.76 -11.76 -21.04
CA PRO A 116 0.75 -13.20 -21.32
C PRO A 116 0.63 -14.10 -20.08
N ASN A 117 0.90 -13.55 -18.88
CA ASN A 117 0.99 -14.32 -17.63
C ASN A 117 -0.08 -13.97 -16.59
N LEU A 118 -1.06 -13.10 -16.88
CA LEU A 118 -2.14 -12.75 -15.95
C LEU A 118 -3.51 -12.77 -16.65
N PRO A 119 -4.15 -13.95 -16.76
CA PRO A 119 -5.47 -14.08 -17.35
C PRO A 119 -6.48 -13.14 -16.68
N GLY A 120 -7.26 -12.42 -17.47
CA GLY A 120 -8.28 -11.50 -16.97
C GLY A 120 -7.79 -10.11 -16.56
N THR A 121 -6.48 -9.84 -16.60
CA THR A 121 -5.96 -8.48 -16.42
C THR A 121 -5.98 -7.74 -17.75
N ILE A 122 -6.69 -6.61 -17.82
CA ILE A 122 -6.62 -5.69 -18.96
C ILE A 122 -5.70 -4.55 -18.57
N VAL A 123 -4.63 -4.35 -19.33
CA VAL A 123 -3.67 -3.26 -19.09
C VAL A 123 -4.08 -2.05 -19.92
N TYR A 124 -4.46 -0.98 -19.22
CA TYR A 124 -4.86 0.27 -19.85
C TYR A 124 -3.60 1.06 -20.17
N SER A 125 -3.34 1.27 -21.46
CA SER A 125 -2.17 2.04 -21.93
C SER A 125 -2.14 3.45 -21.36
N ALA A 126 -3.30 4.06 -21.09
CA ALA A 126 -3.43 5.36 -20.45
C ALA A 126 -2.84 5.42 -19.04
N VAL A 127 -2.72 4.28 -18.34
CA VAL A 127 -2.08 4.17 -17.02
C VAL A 127 -0.64 3.65 -17.19
N ALA A 128 -0.47 2.62 -18.00
CA ALA A 128 0.81 1.95 -18.18
C ALA A 128 1.89 2.84 -18.82
N VAL A 129 1.54 3.57 -19.88
CA VAL A 129 2.51 4.42 -20.61
C VAL A 129 3.06 5.52 -19.70
N PRO A 130 2.25 6.29 -18.95
CA PRO A 130 2.78 7.23 -17.98
C PRO A 130 3.64 6.59 -16.87
N MET A 131 3.22 5.46 -16.29
CA MET A 131 4.03 4.73 -15.29
C MET A 131 5.41 4.40 -15.84
N GLN A 132 5.47 3.82 -17.05
CA GLN A 132 6.72 3.50 -17.72
C GLN A 132 7.57 4.74 -17.97
N ARG A 133 6.97 5.86 -18.35
CA ARG A 133 7.70 7.12 -18.58
C ARG A 133 8.34 7.64 -17.29
N TYR A 134 7.61 7.66 -16.18
CA TYR A 134 8.19 8.05 -14.90
C TYR A 134 9.29 7.09 -14.45
N PHE A 135 9.04 5.78 -14.50
CA PHE A 135 9.98 4.77 -14.01
C PHE A 135 11.26 4.73 -14.84
N THR A 136 11.15 4.85 -16.17
CA THR A 136 12.33 4.91 -17.04
C THR A 136 13.10 6.21 -16.88
N CYS A 137 12.44 7.35 -16.69
CA CYS A 137 13.12 8.62 -16.38
C CYS A 137 13.89 8.52 -15.06
N PHE A 138 13.27 7.97 -14.02
CA PHE A 138 13.93 7.73 -12.74
C PHE A 138 15.12 6.78 -12.89
N ALA A 139 14.97 5.66 -13.60
CA ALA A 139 16.06 4.73 -13.84
C ALA A 139 17.24 5.37 -14.60
N GLN A 140 16.96 6.29 -15.52
CA GLN A 140 17.97 6.99 -16.31
C GLN A 140 18.67 8.12 -15.55
N LYS A 141 17.96 8.83 -14.67
CA LYS A 141 18.40 10.15 -14.15
C LYS A 141 18.32 10.31 -12.63
N GLY A 142 17.69 9.38 -11.93
CA GLY A 142 17.35 9.50 -10.51
C GLY A 142 16.19 10.45 -10.21
N ASP A 143 15.51 10.97 -11.24
CA ASP A 143 14.35 11.86 -11.14
C ASP A 143 13.27 11.37 -12.12
N PRO A 144 12.03 11.06 -11.65
CA PRO A 144 10.96 10.59 -12.53
C PRO A 144 10.46 11.69 -13.48
N ASN A 145 10.71 12.97 -13.18
CA ASN A 145 10.13 14.08 -13.93
C ASN A 145 10.87 14.32 -15.25
N ARG A 146 10.09 14.55 -16.31
CA ARG A 146 10.52 15.06 -17.61
C ARG A 146 9.37 15.88 -18.21
N SER A 147 9.67 16.74 -19.18
CA SER A 147 8.77 17.57 -20.02
C SER A 147 7.25 17.42 -19.84
N SER A 148 6.58 18.57 -19.86
CA SER A 148 5.28 19.00 -19.31
C SER A 148 3.95 18.28 -19.63
N ASP A 149 3.89 17.06 -20.15
CA ASP A 149 2.61 16.40 -20.47
C ASP A 149 2.08 15.45 -19.39
N LEU A 150 2.87 15.20 -18.34
CA LEU A 150 2.45 14.46 -17.15
C LEU A 150 2.49 15.38 -15.93
N PRO A 151 1.67 15.13 -14.90
CA PRO A 151 1.77 15.82 -13.62
C PRO A 151 3.19 15.77 -13.06
N GLU A 152 3.60 16.80 -12.32
CA GLU A 152 4.84 16.73 -11.58
C GLU A 152 4.72 15.67 -10.48
N TRP A 153 5.74 14.81 -10.38
CA TRP A 153 5.89 13.87 -9.28
C TRP A 153 6.79 14.50 -8.22
N PRO A 154 6.24 15.08 -7.14
CA PRO A 154 7.05 15.68 -6.10
C PRO A 154 7.78 14.62 -5.30
N ARG A 155 8.83 15.05 -4.60
CA ARG A 155 9.38 14.24 -3.50
C ARG A 155 8.34 14.10 -2.40
N TYR A 156 8.45 13.04 -1.61
CA TYR A 156 7.58 12.75 -0.49
C TYR A 156 7.49 13.96 0.45
N GLY A 157 8.65 14.52 0.82
CA GLY A 157 8.77 15.80 1.49
C GLY A 157 7.96 15.93 2.79
N ASP A 158 7.76 17.18 3.22
CA ASP A 158 6.97 17.51 4.40
C ASP A 158 5.46 17.42 4.13
N ASP A 159 5.06 17.55 2.86
CA ASP A 159 3.66 17.39 2.43
C ASP A 159 3.23 15.92 2.37
N VAL A 160 4.15 14.99 2.61
CA VAL A 160 3.90 13.55 2.63
C VAL A 160 3.18 13.11 1.35
N ALA A 161 3.71 13.55 0.21
CA ALA A 161 3.00 13.49 -1.05
C ALA A 161 3.39 12.27 -1.89
N LEU A 162 2.44 11.71 -2.62
CA LEU A 162 2.66 10.62 -3.57
C LEU A 162 1.84 10.81 -4.84
N LEU A 163 2.28 10.20 -5.94
CA LEU A 163 1.46 10.10 -7.15
C LEU A 163 0.54 8.89 -7.10
N THR A 164 -0.70 9.06 -7.53
CA THR A 164 -1.62 7.96 -7.73
C THR A 164 -1.70 7.58 -9.20
N PHE A 165 -1.73 6.28 -9.50
CA PHE A 165 -1.92 5.73 -10.84
C PHE A 165 -3.28 5.05 -10.92
N GLY A 166 -4.28 5.75 -11.46
CA GLY A 166 -5.66 5.27 -11.62
C GLY A 166 -6.13 5.25 -13.07
N VAL A 167 -7.27 4.59 -13.31
CA VAL A 167 -7.92 4.52 -14.64
C VAL A 167 -8.24 5.91 -15.19
N ASP A 168 -8.79 6.77 -14.32
CA ASP A 168 -9.35 8.06 -14.72
C ASP A 168 -8.28 9.14 -14.87
N ALA A 169 -7.29 9.12 -13.97
CA ALA A 169 -6.25 10.14 -13.93
C ALA A 169 -5.02 9.67 -13.13
N ILE A 170 -3.91 10.36 -13.40
CA ILE A 170 -2.74 10.38 -12.56
C ILE A 170 -2.83 11.65 -11.74
N THR A 171 -2.91 11.51 -10.43
CA THR A 171 -3.16 12.65 -9.54
C THR A 171 -2.16 12.67 -8.40
N LEU A 172 -1.97 13.85 -7.82
CA LEU A 172 -1.25 13.99 -6.57
C LEU A 172 -2.16 13.64 -5.40
N MET A 173 -1.67 12.84 -4.45
CA MET A 173 -2.31 12.58 -3.17
C MET A 173 -1.40 13.07 -2.06
N SER A 174 -1.98 13.87 -1.16
CA SER A 174 -1.34 14.37 0.05
C SER A 174 -2.44 14.59 1.11
N PRO A 175 -2.26 14.09 2.34
CA PRO A 175 -1.16 13.23 2.76
C PRO A 175 -1.26 11.82 2.18
N ASP A 176 -0.14 11.11 2.13
CA ASP A 176 -0.06 9.66 1.95
C ASP A 176 -0.96 8.96 3.00
N PRO A 177 -1.86 8.04 2.59
CA PRO A 177 -2.75 7.34 3.51
C PRO A 177 -2.01 6.50 4.56
N THR A 178 -0.76 6.13 4.33
CA THR A 178 0.09 5.42 5.29
C THR A 178 0.73 6.36 6.33
N ALA A 179 0.56 7.68 6.21
CA ALA A 179 0.99 8.65 7.21
C ALA A 179 -0.03 8.76 8.35
N ASN A 180 -0.11 7.69 9.15
CA ASN A 180 -1.05 7.55 10.24
C ASN A 180 -0.44 6.82 11.44
N GLU A 181 -1.11 6.90 12.58
CA GLU A 181 -0.65 6.34 13.87
C GLU A 181 -0.45 4.82 13.85
N ARG A 182 -1.18 4.08 12.99
CA ARG A 182 -1.00 2.62 12.87
C ARG A 182 0.35 2.30 12.24
N CYS A 183 0.70 3.00 11.17
CA CYS A 183 2.01 2.85 10.56
C CYS A 183 3.14 3.30 11.50
N ASP A 184 2.93 4.36 12.27
CA ASP A 184 3.89 4.81 13.28
C ASP A 184 4.09 3.75 14.39
N TYR A 185 3.01 3.11 14.86
CA TYR A 185 3.08 1.98 15.80
C TYR A 185 3.91 0.82 15.24
N TRP A 186 3.60 0.36 14.02
CA TRP A 186 4.35 -0.72 13.38
C TRP A 186 5.82 -0.37 13.17
N GLN A 187 6.13 0.90 12.83
CA GLN A 187 7.50 1.39 12.63
C GLN A 187 8.32 1.39 13.91
N SER A 188 7.66 1.69 15.04
CA SER A 188 8.33 1.77 16.35
C SER A 188 8.91 0.44 16.81
N GLY A 189 8.38 -0.69 16.31
CA GLY A 189 8.75 -2.03 16.77
C GLY A 189 8.25 -2.36 18.18
N ALA A 190 7.37 -1.54 18.77
CA ALA A 190 6.82 -1.75 20.12
C ALA A 190 6.16 -3.13 20.29
N TRP A 191 5.66 -3.71 19.21
CA TRP A 191 5.03 -5.03 19.20
C TRP A 191 5.97 -6.20 19.57
N GLN A 192 7.29 -5.98 19.60
CA GLN A 192 8.30 -6.98 19.96
C GLN A 192 8.68 -7.00 21.45
N ASN A 193 8.23 -6.02 22.24
CA ASN A 193 8.73 -5.79 23.61
C ASN A 193 7.61 -5.82 24.66
#